data_AF-A0A2E0TMK8-F1
#
_entry.id   AF-A0A2E0TMK8-F1
#
_cell.length_a   1.000
_cell.length_b   1.000
_cell.length_c   1.000
_cell.angle_alpha   90.00
_cell.angle_beta   90.00
_cell.angle_gamma   90.00
#
_symmetry.space_group_name_H-M   'P 1'
#
loop_
_entity.id
_entity.type
_entity.pdbx_description
1 polymer ?
#
loop_
_entity_poly.entity_id
_entity_poly.type
_entity_poly.pdbx_seq_one_letter_code
_entity_poly.pdbx_strand_id
1 'polypeptide(L)'
;MARRLHEAGSGDDPVAMLEPIGRAPEGATIGRGDRSERGPMLAPSQVGPRRPRAGRRRPDDLEPVEPTMTHAPHSTPLGALSLVVGALLAATSAPAEAQAPQAPEASMTDLVTMRREEKLARDVYLALAERHDLPIFEHIAGAEQRHMDAVGRLLARRDLADPIEGLERGQFGDPRFDRLYAELLAAGATLEGALRVGLRIEEMDIDDLREALDGTVEPDVQFVFSNLLRGSRNHLRAFHRQLARRGGTYTAQHLSQAELERIAASAHEPGPGGGRGRGRHGRGRGQGMGRGHGMGGGCCGG
;
A
#
# COMPACT_ATOMS: atom_id res chain seq x y z
N MET A 1 4.06 -5.43 5.46
CA MET A 1 4.95 -6.54 5.10
C MET A 1 4.87 -7.69 6.11
N ALA A 2 4.78 -7.44 7.41
CA ALA A 2 4.98 -8.46 8.45
C ALA A 2 3.92 -9.57 8.56
N ARG A 3 2.67 -9.35 8.12
CA ARG A 3 1.65 -10.43 8.08
C ARG A 3 2.05 -11.54 7.13
N ARG A 4 2.45 -11.21 5.90
CA ARG A 4 2.88 -12.22 4.90
C ARG A 4 4.21 -12.87 5.28
N LEU A 5 5.06 -12.15 6.04
CA LEU A 5 6.23 -12.73 6.71
C LEU A 5 5.86 -13.64 7.90
N HIS A 6 4.69 -13.50 8.52
CA HIS A 6 4.18 -14.39 9.57
C HIS A 6 3.59 -15.67 8.96
N GLU A 7 2.79 -15.55 7.90
CA GLU A 7 2.23 -16.67 7.13
C GLU A 7 3.33 -17.59 6.55
N ALA A 8 4.42 -17.01 6.02
CA ALA A 8 5.60 -17.76 5.56
C ALA A 8 6.46 -18.35 6.70
N GLY A 9 6.13 -18.06 7.96
CA GLY A 9 6.84 -18.54 9.16
C GLY A 9 6.11 -19.67 9.92
N SER A 10 4.79 -19.76 9.78
CA SER A 10 3.99 -20.92 10.23
C SER A 10 4.15 -22.06 9.23
N GLY A 11 5.18 -22.88 9.43
CA GLY A 11 5.57 -23.91 8.47
C GLY A 11 4.51 -24.99 8.26
N ASP A 12 3.86 -24.97 7.10
CA ASP A 12 3.22 -26.12 6.44
C ASP A 12 2.88 -25.83 4.96
N ASP A 13 3.81 -25.23 4.19
CA ASP A 13 3.73 -25.29 2.72
C ASP A 13 5.09 -25.11 1.99
N PRO A 14 5.55 -26.08 1.17
CA PRO A 14 6.75 -25.94 0.38
C PRO A 14 6.46 -25.38 -1.03
N VAL A 15 6.91 -24.14 -1.29
CA VAL A 15 7.03 -23.53 -2.63
C VAL A 15 5.70 -23.33 -3.38
N ALA A 16 5.01 -22.23 -3.09
CA ALA A 16 3.90 -21.75 -3.92
C ALA A 16 3.96 -20.23 -4.20
N MET A 17 4.09 -19.89 -5.49
CA MET A 17 3.58 -18.66 -6.13
C MET A 17 4.17 -17.28 -5.76
N LEU A 18 5.49 -17.12 -5.92
CA LEU A 18 6.04 -15.91 -6.54
C LEU A 18 6.96 -16.31 -7.71
N GLU A 19 6.43 -16.22 -8.93
CA GLU A 19 7.16 -16.50 -10.17
C GLU A 19 8.44 -15.63 -10.28
N PRO A 20 9.57 -16.17 -10.80
CA PRO A 20 10.75 -15.36 -11.05
C PRO A 20 10.47 -14.29 -12.11
N ILE A 21 10.93 -13.07 -11.88
CA ILE A 21 10.67 -11.92 -12.76
C ILE A 21 11.29 -12.15 -14.15
N GLY A 22 10.44 -12.56 -15.10
CA GLY A 22 10.56 -12.37 -16.54
C GLY A 22 11.89 -12.76 -17.20
N ARG A 23 12.04 -14.03 -17.59
CA ARG A 23 13.01 -14.41 -18.64
C ARG A 23 12.42 -14.08 -20.01
N ALA A 24 13.03 -13.14 -20.73
CA ALA A 24 12.64 -12.83 -22.11
C ALA A 24 12.94 -14.04 -23.05
N PRO A 25 12.06 -14.35 -24.03
CA PRO A 25 12.36 -15.36 -25.04
C PRO A 25 13.35 -14.82 -26.07
N GLU A 26 14.54 -15.42 -26.13
CA GLU A 26 15.47 -15.24 -27.25
C GLU A 26 14.91 -15.95 -28.50
N GLY A 27 14.83 -15.25 -29.64
CA GLY A 27 14.47 -15.90 -30.91
C GLY A 27 13.73 -15.04 -31.93
N ALA A 28 14.37 -14.02 -32.50
CA ALA A 28 13.89 -13.35 -33.70
C ALA A 28 15.05 -13.02 -34.66
N THR A 29 15.27 -13.87 -35.64
CA THR A 29 16.28 -13.70 -36.69
C THR A 29 15.88 -12.56 -37.65
N ILE A 30 16.68 -11.51 -37.74
CA ILE A 30 16.45 -10.41 -38.69
C ILE A 30 17.04 -10.77 -40.06
N GLY A 31 16.19 -11.23 -40.98
CA GLY A 31 16.53 -11.40 -42.39
C GLY A 31 16.42 -10.09 -43.17
N ARG A 32 17.51 -9.68 -43.84
CA ARG A 32 17.50 -8.55 -44.79
C ARG A 32 16.75 -8.95 -46.07
N GLY A 33 15.81 -8.12 -46.51
CA GLY A 33 15.09 -8.29 -47.78
C GLY A 33 14.67 -6.96 -48.40
N ASP A 34 15.37 -6.53 -49.44
CA ASP A 34 15.05 -5.36 -50.26
C ASP A 34 14.26 -5.80 -51.51
N ARG A 35 13.05 -5.24 -51.71
CA ARG A 35 12.68 -4.67 -53.02
C ARG A 35 11.42 -3.82 -53.04
N SER A 36 11.55 -2.71 -53.76
CA SER A 36 10.52 -2.03 -54.58
C SER A 36 9.48 -2.97 -55.21
N GLU A 37 8.21 -2.52 -55.29
CA GLU A 37 7.38 -2.38 -56.52
C GLU A 37 6.13 -1.50 -56.22
N ARG A 38 5.40 -1.03 -57.25
CA ARG A 38 4.37 0.04 -57.13
C ARG A 38 2.97 -0.37 -57.61
N GLY A 39 1.96 -0.10 -56.77
CA GLY A 39 0.58 0.27 -57.17
C GLY A 39 -0.38 -0.85 -57.64
N PRO A 40 -1.65 -0.52 -57.98
CA PRO A 40 -2.31 0.79 -57.90
C PRO A 40 -3.58 0.82 -56.99
N MET A 41 -4.29 1.96 -56.99
CA MET A 41 -5.47 2.29 -56.19
C MET A 41 -6.69 1.38 -56.42
N LEU A 42 -7.49 1.15 -55.37
CA LEU A 42 -8.95 0.98 -55.43
C LEU A 42 -9.60 1.22 -54.05
N ALA A 43 -10.65 2.03 -54.01
CA ALA A 43 -11.47 2.35 -52.83
C ALA A 43 -12.82 2.95 -53.31
N PRO A 44 -13.86 3.08 -52.46
CA PRO A 44 -14.25 2.24 -51.33
C PRO A 44 -15.71 1.71 -51.51
N SER A 45 -16.12 0.69 -50.73
CA SER A 45 -17.53 0.23 -50.71
C SER A 45 -18.20 0.45 -49.35
N GLN A 46 -19.37 1.07 -49.44
CA GLN A 46 -20.22 1.64 -48.38
C GLN A 46 -20.62 0.67 -47.25
N VAL A 47 -20.63 1.17 -46.02
CA VAL A 47 -21.33 0.56 -44.88
C VAL A 47 -22.78 1.01 -44.86
N GLY A 48 -23.73 0.06 -44.84
CA GLY A 48 -25.17 0.33 -44.70
C GLY A 48 -25.71 -0.04 -43.31
N PRO A 49 -26.56 0.80 -42.67
CA PRO A 49 -27.11 0.51 -41.33
C PRO A 49 -28.47 -0.21 -41.41
N ARG A 50 -28.73 -1.17 -40.50
CA ARG A 50 -30.10 -1.64 -40.19
C ARG A 50 -30.35 -1.77 -38.68
N ARG A 51 -31.62 -1.62 -38.33
CA ARG A 51 -32.16 -1.23 -37.01
C ARG A 51 -32.77 -2.43 -36.23
N PRO A 52 -33.20 -2.25 -34.95
CA PRO A 52 -33.28 -3.34 -33.97
C PRO A 52 -34.62 -4.08 -33.90
N ARG A 53 -34.69 -5.13 -33.07
CA ARG A 53 -35.94 -5.65 -32.50
C ARG A 53 -35.81 -5.99 -31.01
N ALA A 54 -36.90 -5.78 -30.29
CA ALA A 54 -37.03 -6.02 -28.84
C ALA A 54 -37.86 -7.28 -28.56
N GLY A 55 -37.78 -7.80 -27.33
CA GLY A 55 -38.63 -8.89 -26.85
C GLY A 55 -38.40 -9.21 -25.37
N ARG A 56 -39.27 -8.72 -24.48
CA ARG A 56 -39.31 -9.12 -23.06
C ARG A 56 -40.01 -10.48 -22.91
N ARG A 57 -39.64 -11.25 -21.88
CA ARG A 57 -40.57 -11.86 -20.90
C ARG A 57 -39.81 -12.30 -19.63
N ARG A 58 -40.53 -12.28 -18.51
CA ARG A 58 -40.26 -12.77 -17.14
C ARG A 58 -41.62 -13.36 -16.66
N PRO A 59 -41.77 -13.88 -15.42
CA PRO A 59 -41.04 -14.97 -14.75
C PRO A 59 -42.05 -16.03 -14.23
N ASP A 60 -41.70 -16.72 -13.14
CA ASP A 60 -42.56 -17.42 -12.15
C ASP A 60 -42.94 -18.90 -12.36
N ASP A 61 -42.68 -19.68 -11.31
CA ASP A 61 -43.45 -20.78 -10.67
C ASP A 61 -42.54 -21.34 -9.52
N LEU A 62 -42.83 -21.21 -8.21
CA LEU A 62 -43.83 -21.93 -7.36
C LEU A 62 -43.42 -23.43 -7.16
N GLU A 63 -43.31 -24.05 -5.96
CA GLU A 63 -43.61 -23.74 -4.54
C GLU A 63 -42.67 -24.53 -3.56
N PRO A 64 -42.66 -24.27 -2.23
CA PRO A 64 -41.99 -25.11 -1.23
C PRO A 64 -42.90 -26.21 -0.62
N VAL A 65 -42.31 -27.28 -0.06
CA VAL A 65 -43.05 -28.40 0.56
C VAL A 65 -42.55 -28.68 1.98
N GLU A 66 -43.47 -28.60 2.96
CA GLU A 66 -43.35 -29.14 4.32
C GLU A 66 -44.25 -30.38 4.45
N PRO A 67 -43.97 -31.32 5.37
CA PRO A 67 -45.04 -31.62 6.34
C PRO A 67 -44.61 -31.94 7.79
N THR A 68 -45.53 -31.52 8.67
CA THR A 68 -45.67 -31.70 10.13
C THR A 68 -45.74 -33.16 10.64
N MET A 69 -45.72 -33.31 11.98
CA MET A 69 -46.28 -34.40 12.84
C MET A 69 -45.22 -35.30 13.52
N THR A 70 -45.35 -35.83 14.77
CA THR A 70 -46.17 -35.54 15.97
C THR A 70 -45.77 -36.53 17.11
N HIS A 71 -46.27 -36.34 18.34
CA HIS A 71 -46.31 -37.27 19.50
C HIS A 71 -45.13 -37.38 20.51
N ALA A 72 -45.40 -36.87 21.72
CA ALA A 72 -45.13 -37.52 23.01
C ALA A 72 -46.33 -38.43 23.39
N PRO A 73 -46.42 -39.12 24.56
CA PRO A 73 -45.56 -39.14 25.76
C PRO A 73 -45.25 -40.55 26.31
N HIS A 74 -44.69 -40.68 27.53
CA HIS A 74 -45.15 -41.51 28.67
C HIS A 74 -44.13 -41.53 29.84
N SER A 75 -44.49 -42.17 30.98
CA SER A 75 -44.18 -41.66 32.33
C SER A 75 -43.23 -42.48 33.21
N THR A 76 -42.86 -41.85 34.35
CA THR A 76 -42.18 -42.28 35.60
C THR A 76 -42.86 -43.48 36.33
N PRO A 77 -42.43 -43.98 37.54
CA PRO A 77 -41.44 -43.52 38.56
C PRO A 77 -40.48 -44.67 39.03
N LEU A 78 -39.72 -44.69 40.16
CA LEU A 78 -39.47 -43.88 41.38
C LEU A 78 -37.94 -43.63 41.55
N GLY A 79 -37.37 -42.86 42.50
CA GLY A 79 -37.92 -41.99 43.56
C GLY A 79 -37.25 -42.21 44.95
N ALA A 80 -36.48 -41.24 45.47
CA ALA A 80 -35.84 -41.29 46.80
C ALA A 80 -35.84 -39.91 47.50
N LEU A 81 -36.35 -39.85 48.73
CA LEU A 81 -36.48 -38.65 49.55
C LEU A 81 -35.24 -38.47 50.45
N SER A 82 -34.60 -37.29 50.43
CA SER A 82 -33.64 -36.91 51.47
C SER A 82 -33.83 -35.46 51.87
N LEU A 83 -34.07 -35.25 53.16
CA LEU A 83 -34.43 -33.97 53.76
C LEU A 83 -33.18 -33.35 54.39
N VAL A 84 -32.63 -32.28 53.81
CA VAL A 84 -31.56 -31.49 54.42
C VAL A 84 -32.01 -30.05 54.59
N VAL A 85 -31.91 -29.55 55.83
CA VAL A 85 -32.42 -28.25 56.24
C VAL A 85 -31.36 -27.16 56.01
N GLY A 86 -31.77 -26.13 55.27
CA GLY A 86 -31.49 -24.72 55.57
C GLY A 86 -30.04 -24.28 55.85
N ALA A 87 -29.33 -23.89 54.78
CA ALA A 87 -28.33 -22.83 54.83
C ALA A 87 -28.47 -21.95 53.58
N LEU A 88 -29.33 -20.93 53.64
CA LEU A 88 -29.52 -19.98 52.54
C LEU A 88 -28.35 -18.99 52.51
N LEU A 89 -27.24 -19.38 51.88
CA LEU A 89 -26.29 -18.40 51.36
C LEU A 89 -26.99 -17.67 50.20
N ALA A 90 -27.44 -16.44 50.47
CA ALA A 90 -27.76 -15.49 49.43
C ALA A 90 -26.45 -15.11 48.71
N ALA A 91 -26.09 -15.89 47.69
CA ALA A 91 -25.02 -15.53 46.77
C ALA A 91 -25.45 -14.27 46.01
N THR A 92 -25.02 -13.11 46.49
CA THR A 92 -25.16 -11.86 45.76
C THR A 92 -24.28 -11.91 44.54
N SER A 93 -24.80 -12.46 43.44
CA SER A 93 -24.19 -12.32 42.12
C SER A 93 -24.16 -10.84 41.79
N ALA A 94 -22.99 -10.21 41.96
CA ALA A 94 -22.76 -8.89 41.43
C ALA A 94 -23.10 -8.93 39.92
N PRO A 95 -23.83 -7.94 39.38
CA PRO A 95 -24.01 -7.88 37.94
C PRO A 95 -22.62 -7.83 37.30
N ALA A 96 -22.32 -8.76 36.41
CA ALA A 96 -21.13 -8.65 35.59
C ALA A 96 -21.27 -7.36 34.78
N GLU A 97 -20.46 -6.36 35.10
CA GLU A 97 -20.37 -5.16 34.30
C GLU A 97 -19.99 -5.60 32.89
N ALA A 98 -20.92 -5.43 31.95
CA ALA A 98 -20.67 -5.75 30.56
C ALA A 98 -19.59 -4.76 30.09
N GLN A 99 -18.35 -5.24 30.01
CA GLN A 99 -17.21 -4.48 29.52
C GLN A 99 -17.62 -3.86 28.18
N ALA A 100 -17.81 -2.54 28.16
CA ALA A 100 -18.11 -1.85 26.92
C ALA A 100 -17.01 -2.20 25.91
N PRO A 101 -17.36 -2.48 24.63
CA PRO A 101 -16.37 -2.90 23.64
C PRO A 101 -15.25 -1.86 23.63
N GLN A 102 -14.07 -2.28 24.08
CA GLN A 102 -12.89 -1.43 24.10
C GLN A 102 -12.66 -1.03 22.64
N ALA A 103 -12.67 0.27 22.37
CA ALA A 103 -12.36 0.74 21.03
C ALA A 103 -10.93 0.28 20.70
N PRO A 104 -10.67 -0.29 19.52
CA PRO A 104 -9.40 -0.95 19.26
C PRO A 104 -8.26 0.07 19.30
N GLU A 105 -7.39 -0.06 20.30
CA GLU A 105 -6.10 0.63 20.36
C GLU A 105 -5.23 0.11 19.21
N ALA A 106 -4.32 0.93 18.68
CA ALA A 106 -3.31 0.44 17.76
C ALA A 106 -2.52 -0.67 18.48
N SER A 107 -2.35 -1.83 17.84
CA SER A 107 -1.53 -2.85 18.46
C SER A 107 -0.11 -2.31 18.58
N MET A 108 0.52 -2.50 19.76
CA MET A 108 1.94 -2.16 19.93
C MET A 108 2.80 -2.87 18.87
N THR A 109 2.35 -4.06 18.44
CA THR A 109 2.88 -4.83 17.31
C THR A 109 2.85 -4.06 15.99
N ASP A 110 1.80 -3.28 15.70
CA ASP A 110 1.64 -2.55 14.44
C ASP A 110 2.64 -1.39 14.38
N LEU A 111 2.81 -0.64 15.47
CA LEU A 111 3.80 0.43 15.58
C LEU A 111 5.23 -0.11 15.42
N VAL A 112 5.54 -1.23 16.09
CA VAL A 112 6.84 -1.93 15.98
C VAL A 112 7.08 -2.44 14.56
N THR A 113 6.03 -2.94 13.90
CA THR A 113 6.04 -3.45 12.52
C THR A 113 6.28 -2.31 11.53
N MET A 114 5.46 -1.26 11.56
CA MET A 114 5.59 -0.10 10.68
C MET A 114 6.97 0.57 10.81
N ARG A 115 7.53 0.65 12.03
CA ARG A 115 8.90 1.16 12.25
C ARG A 115 9.97 0.36 11.50
N ARG A 116 9.79 -0.96 11.36
CA ARG A 116 10.69 -1.86 10.62
C ARG A 116 10.46 -1.79 9.11
N GLU A 117 9.21 -1.62 8.68
CA GLU A 117 8.82 -1.51 7.26
C GLU A 117 9.34 -0.23 6.62
N GLU A 118 9.15 0.92 7.29
CA GLU A 118 9.71 2.20 6.84
C GLU A 118 11.25 2.18 6.78
N LYS A 119 11.92 1.48 7.71
CA LYS A 119 13.37 1.24 7.63
C LYS A 119 13.73 0.37 6.43
N LEU A 120 12.94 -0.65 6.14
CA LEU A 120 13.19 -1.59 5.04
C LEU A 120 13.06 -0.88 3.69
N ALA A 121 12.00 -0.12 3.48
CA ALA A 121 11.81 0.73 2.30
C ALA A 121 13.01 1.70 2.14
N ARG A 122 13.33 2.47 3.19
CA ARG A 122 14.48 3.39 3.23
C ARG A 122 15.79 2.70 2.84
N ASP A 123 16.12 1.60 3.50
CA ASP A 123 17.41 0.92 3.35
C ASP A 123 17.55 0.26 1.97
N VAL A 124 16.47 -0.33 1.44
CA VAL A 124 16.45 -0.84 0.06
C VAL A 124 16.66 0.31 -0.93
N TYR A 125 15.96 1.43 -0.78
CA TYR A 125 16.10 2.55 -1.71
C TYR A 125 17.48 3.21 -1.66
N LEU A 126 18.12 3.32 -0.50
CA LEU A 126 19.51 3.77 -0.42
C LEU A 126 20.47 2.81 -1.14
N ALA A 127 20.34 1.50 -0.92
CA ALA A 127 21.17 0.50 -1.59
C ALA A 127 20.88 0.35 -3.10
N LEU A 128 19.68 0.72 -3.56
CA LEU A 128 19.35 0.79 -5.00
C LEU A 128 19.87 2.09 -5.64
N ALA A 129 19.88 3.22 -4.92
CA ALA A 129 20.50 4.47 -5.40
C ALA A 129 22.01 4.30 -5.64
N GLU A 130 22.71 3.57 -4.76
CA GLU A 130 24.14 3.26 -4.90
C GLU A 130 24.46 2.40 -6.13
N ARG A 131 23.48 1.65 -6.65
CA ARG A 131 23.64 0.74 -7.81
C ARG A 131 23.12 1.33 -9.10
N HIS A 132 22.12 2.20 -9.03
CA HIS A 132 21.35 2.70 -10.17
C HIS A 132 21.28 4.22 -10.14
N ASP A 133 21.90 4.87 -11.14
CA ASP A 133 21.84 6.32 -11.33
C ASP A 133 20.43 6.77 -11.79
N LEU A 134 19.50 6.77 -10.83
CA LEU A 134 18.16 7.31 -11.01
C LEU A 134 17.71 7.99 -9.70
N PRO A 135 17.63 9.33 -9.65
CA PRO A 135 17.36 10.08 -8.42
C PRO A 135 16.03 9.77 -7.72
N ILE A 136 15.14 8.95 -8.29
CA ILE A 136 13.91 8.54 -7.60
C ILE A 136 14.21 7.82 -6.27
N PHE A 137 15.23 6.97 -6.25
CA PHE A 137 15.57 6.14 -5.09
C PHE A 137 16.03 7.01 -3.91
N GLU A 138 16.91 7.99 -4.13
CA GLU A 138 17.36 8.92 -3.09
C GLU A 138 16.22 9.81 -2.56
N HIS A 139 15.39 10.36 -3.46
CA HIS A 139 14.28 11.23 -3.06
C HIS A 139 13.23 10.49 -2.21
N ILE A 140 12.94 9.23 -2.54
CA ILE A 140 11.98 8.40 -1.82
C ILE A 140 12.60 7.85 -0.52
N ALA A 141 13.87 7.42 -0.51
CA ALA A 141 14.58 7.09 0.73
C ALA A 141 14.56 8.26 1.74
N GLY A 142 14.71 9.50 1.27
CA GLY A 142 14.55 10.69 2.10
C GLY A 142 13.13 10.94 2.61
N ALA A 143 12.10 10.37 1.95
CA ALA A 143 10.72 10.33 2.44
C ALA A 143 10.52 9.25 3.49
N GLU A 144 11.01 8.03 3.26
CA GLU A 144 10.88 6.93 4.23
C GLU A 144 11.62 7.23 5.53
N GLN A 145 12.76 7.94 5.47
CA GLN A 145 13.38 8.48 6.69
C GLN A 145 12.38 9.32 7.53
N ARG A 146 11.58 10.19 6.89
CA ARG A 146 10.60 11.04 7.60
C ARG A 146 9.40 10.25 8.11
N HIS A 147 8.99 9.19 7.40
CA HIS A 147 7.96 8.27 7.84
C HIS A 147 8.43 7.45 9.04
N MET A 148 9.60 6.80 8.91
CA MET A 148 10.29 6.07 9.97
C MET A 148 10.41 6.96 11.23
N ASP A 149 10.86 8.22 11.10
CA ASP A 149 10.93 9.19 12.20
C ASP A 149 9.55 9.51 12.81
N ALA A 150 8.48 9.53 12.02
CA ALA A 150 7.12 9.75 12.52
C ALA A 150 6.63 8.58 13.38
N VAL A 151 6.90 7.34 12.98
CA VAL A 151 6.61 6.14 13.78
C VAL A 151 7.50 6.07 15.01
N GLY A 152 8.80 6.41 14.89
CA GLY A 152 9.71 6.49 16.04
C GLY A 152 9.20 7.47 17.12
N ARG A 153 8.62 8.61 16.72
CA ARG A 153 7.96 9.52 17.65
C ARG A 153 6.66 8.97 18.26
N LEU A 154 5.96 8.03 17.61
CA LEU A 154 4.80 7.35 18.21
C LEU A 154 5.23 6.34 19.28
N LEU A 155 6.28 5.56 19.00
CA LEU A 155 6.88 4.61 19.94
C LEU A 155 7.37 5.32 21.21
N ALA A 156 8.17 6.39 21.04
CA ALA A 156 8.69 7.19 22.15
C ALA A 156 7.59 7.88 22.99
N ARG A 157 6.42 8.19 22.40
CA ARG A 157 5.26 8.73 23.15
C ARG A 157 4.52 7.68 23.98
N ARG A 158 4.77 6.39 23.74
CA ARG A 158 4.12 5.25 24.38
C ARG A 158 5.10 4.44 25.24
N ASP A 159 6.29 4.99 25.49
CA ASP A 159 7.42 4.34 26.18
C ASP A 159 7.77 2.95 25.61
N LEU A 160 7.56 2.76 24.31
CA LEU A 160 7.88 1.52 23.59
C LEU A 160 9.33 1.56 23.12
N ALA A 161 10.07 0.47 23.37
CA ALA A 161 11.41 0.28 22.86
C ALA A 161 11.43 0.33 21.32
N ASP A 162 12.40 1.05 20.75
CA ASP A 162 12.52 1.17 19.30
C ASP A 162 13.14 -0.12 18.72
N PRO A 163 12.41 -0.89 17.91
CA PRO A 163 12.85 -2.21 17.42
C PRO A 163 14.10 -2.19 16.54
N ILE A 164 14.55 -1.01 16.11
CA ILE A 164 15.68 -0.82 15.21
C ILE A 164 16.79 0.07 15.82
N GLU A 165 16.73 0.35 17.13
CA GLU A 165 17.77 1.12 17.82
C GLU A 165 19.12 0.40 17.77
N GLY A 166 20.18 1.14 17.43
CA GLY A 166 21.54 0.60 17.28
C GLY A 166 21.75 -0.35 16.10
N LEU A 167 20.76 -0.52 15.20
CA LEU A 167 20.88 -1.40 14.03
C LEU A 167 21.32 -0.64 12.78
N GLU A 168 22.36 -1.16 12.12
CA GLU A 168 22.93 -0.59 10.90
C GLU A 168 22.02 -0.75 9.67
N ARG A 169 22.38 -0.14 8.54
CA ARG A 169 21.64 -0.30 7.28
C ARG A 169 21.54 -1.78 6.89
N GLY A 170 20.32 -2.23 6.55
CA GLY A 170 20.05 -3.61 6.15
C GLY A 170 19.99 -4.62 7.31
N GLN A 171 20.17 -4.17 8.55
CA GLN A 171 19.91 -4.97 9.75
C GLN A 171 18.55 -4.59 10.34
N PHE A 172 17.72 -5.58 10.68
CA PHE A 172 16.40 -5.33 11.25
C PHE A 172 16.22 -5.98 12.62
N GLY A 173 16.98 -7.03 12.96
CA GLY A 173 16.76 -7.75 14.22
C GLY A 173 15.43 -8.53 14.23
N ASP A 174 14.92 -8.83 13.04
CA ASP A 174 13.90 -9.84 12.78
C ASP A 174 14.35 -10.54 11.48
N PRO A 175 14.72 -11.84 11.53
CA PRO A 175 15.27 -12.57 10.38
C PRO A 175 14.40 -12.54 9.13
N ARG A 176 13.10 -12.27 9.27
CA ARG A 176 12.15 -12.18 8.16
C ARG A 176 12.34 -10.89 7.36
N PHE A 177 12.61 -9.79 8.05
CA PHE A 177 12.98 -8.50 7.42
C PHE A 177 14.38 -8.55 6.82
N ASP A 178 15.35 -9.15 7.53
CA ASP A 178 16.71 -9.34 7.02
C ASP A 178 16.71 -10.17 5.71
N ARG A 179 15.87 -11.22 5.63
CA ARG A 179 15.66 -12.00 4.41
C ARG A 179 14.99 -11.19 3.30
N LEU A 180 13.88 -10.50 3.61
CA LEU A 180 13.14 -9.71 2.62
C LEU A 180 14.01 -8.60 2.02
N TYR A 181 14.87 -7.95 2.83
CA TYR A 181 15.87 -6.99 2.35
C TYR A 181 16.81 -7.62 1.31
N ALA A 182 17.38 -8.79 1.60
CA ALA A 182 18.26 -9.50 0.67
C ALA A 182 17.55 -9.90 -0.63
N GLU A 183 16.31 -10.39 -0.54
CA GLU A 183 15.47 -10.74 -1.70
C GLU A 183 15.17 -9.53 -2.59
N LEU A 184 14.77 -8.41 -2.00
CA LEU A 184 14.47 -7.16 -2.72
C LEU A 184 15.73 -6.59 -3.38
N LEU A 185 16.89 -6.65 -2.74
CA LEU A 185 18.16 -6.24 -3.35
C LEU A 185 18.65 -7.19 -4.46
N ALA A 186 18.30 -8.47 -4.42
CA ALA A 186 18.59 -9.42 -5.50
C ALA A 186 17.67 -9.17 -6.70
N ALA A 187 16.36 -9.00 -6.48
CA ALA A 187 15.40 -8.64 -7.51
C ALA A 187 15.70 -7.27 -8.14
N GLY A 188 16.28 -6.35 -7.37
CA GLY A 188 16.72 -5.03 -7.80
C GLY A 188 18.07 -4.98 -8.54
N ALA A 189 18.58 -6.11 -9.07
CA ALA A 189 19.88 -6.15 -9.76
C ALA A 189 19.92 -5.35 -11.08
N THR A 190 18.79 -5.18 -11.77
CA THR A 190 18.67 -4.31 -12.97
C THR A 190 17.84 -3.08 -12.65
N LEU A 191 17.98 -1.99 -13.42
CA LEU A 191 17.18 -0.77 -13.20
C LEU A 191 15.66 -1.05 -13.31
N GLU A 192 15.25 -1.94 -14.22
CA GLU A 192 13.85 -2.34 -14.32
C GLU A 192 13.42 -3.13 -13.07
N GLY A 193 14.23 -4.10 -12.63
CA GLY A 193 14.01 -4.85 -11.40
C GLY A 193 13.91 -3.93 -10.18
N ALA A 194 14.78 -2.91 -10.08
CA ALA A 194 14.78 -1.93 -9.00
C ALA A 194 13.50 -1.08 -8.97
N LEU A 195 12.95 -0.72 -10.15
CA LEU A 195 11.66 -0.03 -10.25
C LEU A 195 10.47 -0.94 -9.90
N ARG A 196 10.55 -2.24 -10.22
CA ARG A 196 9.57 -3.27 -9.81
C ARG A 196 9.62 -3.53 -8.31
N VAL A 197 10.81 -3.55 -7.72
CA VAL A 197 11.04 -3.61 -6.25
C VAL A 197 10.45 -2.39 -5.56
N GLY A 198 10.64 -1.20 -6.13
CA GLY A 198 9.95 0.02 -5.72
C GLY A 198 8.45 -0.19 -5.63
N LEU A 199 7.80 -0.61 -6.72
CA LEU A 199 6.37 -0.89 -6.73
C LEU A 199 5.93 -1.93 -5.68
N ARG A 200 6.65 -3.05 -5.56
CA ARG A 200 6.31 -4.13 -4.62
C ARG A 200 6.34 -3.67 -3.16
N ILE A 201 7.35 -2.87 -2.77
CA ILE A 201 7.43 -2.27 -1.43
C ILE A 201 6.21 -1.41 -1.15
N GLU A 202 5.91 -0.46 -2.05
CA GLU A 202 4.80 0.48 -1.85
C GLU A 202 3.42 -0.19 -1.87
N GLU A 203 3.25 -1.28 -2.64
CA GLU A 203 2.04 -2.09 -2.56
C GLU A 203 1.86 -2.73 -1.17
N MET A 204 2.94 -3.27 -0.57
CA MET A 204 2.88 -3.85 0.77
C MET A 204 2.58 -2.77 1.80
N ASP A 205 3.31 -1.64 1.78
CA ASP A 205 3.10 -0.55 2.74
C ASP A 205 1.65 -0.03 2.66
N ILE A 206 1.07 0.08 1.46
CA ILE A 206 -0.34 0.46 1.29
C ILE A 206 -1.31 -0.57 1.89
N ASP A 207 -1.03 -1.87 1.75
CA ASP A 207 -1.86 -2.97 2.25
C ASP A 207 -1.87 -2.98 3.80
N ASP A 208 -0.68 -3.04 4.40
CA ASP A 208 -0.52 -3.13 5.85
C ASP A 208 -0.88 -1.81 6.58
N LEU A 209 -0.62 -0.62 5.99
CA LEU A 209 -1.07 0.65 6.58
C LEU A 209 -2.60 0.79 6.60
N ARG A 210 -3.33 0.17 5.67
CA ARG A 210 -4.79 0.15 5.69
C ARG A 210 -5.30 -0.75 6.79
N GLU A 211 -4.75 -1.95 6.90
CA GLU A 211 -5.08 -2.86 8.00
C GLU A 211 -4.83 -2.22 9.37
N ALA A 212 -3.66 -1.60 9.55
CA ALA A 212 -3.31 -0.91 10.79
C ALA A 212 -4.18 0.33 11.07
N LEU A 213 -4.75 0.96 10.04
CA LEU A 213 -5.74 2.04 10.18
C LEU A 213 -7.14 1.52 10.55
N ASP A 214 -7.57 0.40 9.96
CA ASP A 214 -8.84 -0.26 10.29
C ASP A 214 -8.79 -0.85 11.72
N GLY A 215 -7.60 -1.23 12.18
CA GLY A 215 -7.33 -1.77 13.52
C GLY A 215 -7.11 -0.73 14.64
N THR A 216 -7.22 0.58 14.39
CA THR A 216 -6.97 1.60 15.44
C THR A 216 -7.98 2.75 15.46
N VAL A 217 -8.33 3.20 16.67
CA VAL A 217 -9.07 4.46 16.92
C VAL A 217 -8.21 5.61 17.43
N GLU A 218 -6.90 5.41 17.64
CA GLU A 218 -6.03 6.40 18.29
C GLU A 218 -5.73 7.58 17.35
N PRO A 219 -6.15 8.82 17.65
CA PRO A 219 -6.11 9.91 16.66
C PRO A 219 -4.70 10.30 16.19
N ASP A 220 -3.66 10.17 17.02
CA ASP A 220 -2.30 10.48 16.60
C ASP A 220 -1.68 9.35 15.74
N VAL A 221 -2.04 8.09 16.00
CA VAL A 221 -1.69 6.95 15.13
C VAL A 221 -2.40 7.08 13.79
N GLN A 222 -3.73 7.26 13.80
CA GLN A 222 -4.52 7.47 12.58
C GLN A 222 -3.98 8.62 11.73
N PHE A 223 -3.59 9.73 12.36
CA PHE A 223 -2.96 10.86 11.67
C PHE A 223 -1.64 10.45 11.02
N VAL A 224 -0.73 9.80 11.74
CA VAL A 224 0.57 9.38 11.18
C VAL A 224 0.38 8.35 10.06
N PHE A 225 -0.35 7.25 10.29
CA PHE A 225 -0.56 6.21 9.28
C PHE A 225 -1.29 6.73 8.04
N SER A 226 -2.27 7.64 8.18
CA SER A 226 -2.90 8.31 7.04
C SER A 226 -1.93 9.20 6.24
N ASN A 227 -0.90 9.75 6.90
CA ASN A 227 0.15 10.54 6.24
C ASN A 227 1.16 9.64 5.50
N LEU A 228 1.56 8.53 6.11
CA LEU A 228 2.41 7.47 5.51
C LEU A 228 1.72 6.87 4.28
N LEU A 229 0.47 6.42 4.42
CA LEU A 229 -0.32 5.80 3.35
C LEU A 229 -0.47 6.72 2.12
N ARG A 230 -0.59 8.04 2.33
CA ARG A 230 -0.56 9.03 1.23
C ARG A 230 0.83 9.14 0.60
N GLY A 231 1.88 9.07 1.41
CA GLY A 231 3.28 8.97 0.96
C GLY A 231 3.47 7.77 0.04
N SER A 232 3.15 6.57 0.52
CA SER A 232 3.33 5.33 -0.24
C SER A 232 2.55 5.34 -1.56
N ARG A 233 1.30 5.85 -1.58
CA ARG A 233 0.55 6.08 -2.83
C ARG A 233 1.27 7.04 -3.80
N ASN A 234 1.94 8.08 -3.30
CA ASN A 234 2.74 8.99 -4.14
C ASN A 234 4.02 8.34 -4.68
N HIS A 235 4.65 7.48 -3.88
CA HIS A 235 5.85 6.74 -4.26
C HIS A 235 5.52 5.65 -5.30
N LEU A 236 4.44 4.89 -5.11
CA LEU A 236 3.88 3.97 -6.12
C LEU A 236 3.64 4.70 -7.44
N ARG A 237 2.95 5.86 -7.42
CA ARG A 237 2.79 6.73 -8.61
C ARG A 237 4.12 7.14 -9.24
N ALA A 238 5.17 7.34 -8.45
CA ALA A 238 6.49 7.71 -8.93
C ALA A 238 7.23 6.54 -9.58
N PHE A 239 7.30 5.37 -8.94
CA PHE A 239 7.91 4.17 -9.51
C PHE A 239 7.17 3.69 -10.76
N HIS A 240 5.83 3.65 -10.72
CA HIS A 240 5.00 3.27 -11.88
C HIS A 240 5.30 4.16 -13.08
N ARG A 241 5.37 5.48 -12.87
CA ARG A 241 5.70 6.44 -13.93
C ARG A 241 7.12 6.26 -14.46
N GLN A 242 8.10 5.93 -13.62
CA GLN A 242 9.47 5.66 -14.09
C GLN A 242 9.56 4.36 -14.90
N LEU A 243 8.83 3.32 -14.50
CA LEU A 243 8.78 2.03 -15.19
C LEU A 243 8.07 2.16 -16.55
N ALA A 244 6.87 2.75 -16.57
CA ALA A 244 6.09 2.95 -17.79
C ALA A 244 6.82 3.84 -18.83
N ARG A 245 7.57 4.87 -18.38
CA ARG A 245 8.43 5.69 -19.25
C ARG A 245 9.56 4.91 -19.94
N ARG A 246 9.89 3.73 -19.44
CA ARG A 246 10.91 2.81 -20.00
C ARG A 246 10.29 1.65 -20.78
N GLY A 247 8.97 1.66 -20.99
CA GLY A 247 8.23 0.58 -21.66
C GLY A 247 7.94 -0.63 -20.76
N GLY A 248 8.31 -0.59 -19.48
CA GLY A 248 8.04 -1.67 -18.53
C GLY A 248 6.58 -1.69 -18.08
N THR A 249 6.05 -2.90 -17.88
CA THR A 249 4.73 -3.19 -17.31
C THR A 249 4.86 -3.82 -15.94
N TYR A 250 3.84 -3.69 -15.07
CA TYR A 250 3.86 -4.28 -13.74
C TYR A 250 2.54 -4.99 -13.43
N THR A 251 2.66 -6.19 -12.86
CA THR A 251 1.55 -6.99 -12.34
C THR A 251 1.56 -6.85 -10.82
N ALA A 252 0.46 -6.36 -10.27
CA ALA A 252 0.28 -6.19 -8.83
C ALA A 252 0.44 -7.52 -8.07
N GLN A 253 1.11 -7.47 -6.91
CA GLN A 253 1.41 -8.65 -6.08
C GLN A 253 0.70 -8.61 -4.72
N HIS A 254 0.44 -7.41 -4.20
CA HIS A 254 -0.18 -7.24 -2.89
C HIS A 254 -1.52 -6.50 -2.99
N LEU A 255 -1.64 -5.54 -3.91
CA LEU A 255 -2.90 -4.89 -4.29
C LEU A 255 -3.59 -5.65 -5.43
N SER A 256 -4.86 -5.37 -5.67
CA SER A 256 -5.49 -5.78 -6.93
C SER A 256 -4.94 -4.94 -8.10
N GLN A 257 -4.81 -5.53 -9.30
CA GLN A 257 -4.32 -4.81 -10.48
C GLN A 257 -5.12 -3.52 -10.77
N ALA A 258 -6.46 -3.62 -10.68
CA ALA A 258 -7.34 -2.46 -10.86
C ALA A 258 -7.17 -1.39 -9.77
N GLU A 259 -6.69 -1.74 -8.57
CA GLU A 259 -6.34 -0.77 -7.55
C GLU A 259 -5.00 -0.08 -7.82
N LEU A 260 -3.96 -0.86 -8.14
CA LEU A 260 -2.66 -0.33 -8.52
C LEU A 260 -2.80 0.68 -9.68
N GLU A 261 -3.60 0.34 -10.70
CA GLU A 261 -3.89 1.20 -11.84
C GLU A 261 -4.67 2.48 -11.45
N ARG A 262 -5.68 2.38 -10.57
CA ARG A 262 -6.40 3.55 -10.04
C ARG A 262 -5.47 4.50 -9.29
N ILE A 263 -4.58 3.96 -8.44
CA ILE A 263 -3.60 4.77 -7.70
C ILE A 263 -2.61 5.39 -8.69
N ALA A 264 -2.05 4.61 -9.62
CA ALA A 264 -1.07 5.06 -10.60
C ALA A 264 -1.59 6.13 -11.57
N ALA A 265 -2.87 6.06 -11.95
CA ALA A 265 -3.52 7.03 -12.85
C ALA A 265 -4.05 8.28 -12.14
N SER A 266 -4.17 8.25 -10.81
CA SER A 266 -4.63 9.40 -10.01
C SER A 266 -3.63 10.55 -9.94
N ALA A 267 -4.11 11.75 -9.61
CA ALA A 267 -3.25 12.90 -9.36
C ALA A 267 -2.38 12.70 -8.11
N HIS A 268 -1.22 13.37 -8.07
CA HIS A 268 -0.36 13.42 -6.89
C HIS A 268 -1.11 14.03 -5.69
N GLU A 269 -1.04 13.38 -4.53
CA GLU A 269 -1.72 13.80 -3.31
C GLU A 269 -0.82 14.76 -2.50
N PRO A 270 -1.11 16.07 -2.41
CA PRO A 270 -0.28 17.01 -1.67
C PRO A 270 -0.33 16.75 -0.15
N GLY A 271 0.81 16.90 0.52
CA GLY A 271 0.88 16.79 1.98
C GLY A 271 0.20 17.97 2.71
N PRO A 272 -0.25 17.77 3.96
CA PRO A 272 -0.82 18.82 4.79
C PRO A 272 0.24 19.91 5.04
N GLY A 273 0.03 21.08 4.44
CA GLY A 273 0.98 22.21 4.45
C GLY A 273 1.40 22.68 3.04
N GLY A 274 1.30 21.83 2.01
CA GLY A 274 1.69 22.19 0.62
C GLY A 274 0.79 23.23 -0.07
N GLY A 275 -0.32 23.63 0.56
CA GLY A 275 -1.40 24.41 -0.05
C GLY A 275 -1.54 25.84 0.44
N ARG A 276 -0.55 26.73 0.20
CA ARG A 276 -0.75 28.21 0.15
C ARG A 276 0.41 29.05 -0.42
N GLY A 277 1.23 28.52 -1.32
CA GLY A 277 2.16 29.31 -2.13
C GLY A 277 1.48 30.08 -3.26
N ARG A 278 0.61 31.06 -2.97
CA ARG A 278 0.00 31.91 -4.03
C ARG A 278 1.04 32.87 -4.61
N GLY A 279 1.71 32.45 -5.68
CA GLY A 279 2.56 33.33 -6.49
C GLY A 279 1.76 34.49 -7.08
N ARG A 280 1.81 35.67 -6.43
CA ARG A 280 1.18 36.90 -6.94
C ARG A 280 2.04 37.55 -8.02
N HIS A 281 2.19 36.89 -9.16
CA HIS A 281 2.64 37.54 -10.40
C HIS A 281 1.52 38.40 -11.01
N GLY A 282 1.11 39.42 -10.27
CA GLY A 282 0.23 40.48 -10.78
C GLY A 282 1.03 41.46 -11.63
N ARG A 283 0.84 41.43 -12.96
CA ARG A 283 1.45 42.39 -13.89
C ARG A 283 0.90 43.80 -13.63
N GLY A 284 1.64 44.63 -12.90
CA GLY A 284 1.37 46.07 -12.78
C GLY A 284 2.14 46.86 -13.82
N ARG A 285 1.47 47.33 -14.88
CA ARG A 285 2.02 48.40 -15.73
C ARG A 285 1.90 49.72 -14.96
N GLY A 286 3.02 50.26 -14.49
CA GLY A 286 3.11 51.59 -13.90
C GLY A 286 4.23 52.38 -14.57
N GLN A 287 3.87 53.38 -15.36
CA GLN A 287 4.84 54.33 -15.91
C GLN A 287 5.19 55.35 -14.82
N GLY A 288 6.48 55.56 -14.57
CA GLY A 288 6.96 56.54 -13.59
C GLY A 288 8.41 56.91 -13.91
N MET A 289 8.64 58.18 -14.26
CA MET A 289 9.96 58.67 -14.68
C MET A 289 10.87 58.88 -13.46
N GLY A 290 12.17 58.60 -13.61
CA GLY A 290 13.19 58.92 -12.61
C GLY A 290 14.58 58.85 -13.22
N ARG A 291 15.13 60.00 -13.62
CA ARG A 291 16.52 60.11 -14.10
C ARG A 291 17.48 60.13 -12.90
N GLY A 292 18.61 59.45 -13.01
CA GLY A 292 19.72 59.55 -12.06
C GLY A 292 21.00 58.95 -12.63
N HIS A 293 21.93 59.81 -13.09
CA HIS A 293 23.30 59.39 -13.38
C HIS A 293 24.10 59.25 -12.09
N GLY A 294 25.04 58.30 -12.07
CA GLY A 294 25.94 58.07 -10.95
C GLY A 294 27.08 57.14 -11.33
N MET A 295 28.02 57.63 -12.15
CA MET A 295 29.32 56.97 -12.31
C MET A 295 30.15 57.17 -11.03
N GLY A 296 30.85 56.13 -10.58
CA GLY A 296 31.73 56.19 -9.42
C GLY A 296 32.52 54.90 -9.26
N GLY A 297 33.64 54.78 -9.98
CA GLY A 297 34.63 53.73 -9.72
C GLY A 297 35.53 54.10 -8.55
N GLY A 298 36.10 53.10 -7.87
CA GLY A 298 37.04 53.31 -6.77
C GLY A 298 37.63 52.00 -6.29
N CYS A 299 38.91 51.77 -6.61
CA CYS A 299 39.70 50.67 -6.08
C CYS A 299 40.37 51.04 -4.75
N CYS A 300 40.99 50.04 -4.12
CA CYS A 300 42.08 50.10 -3.13
C CYS A 300 41.74 50.32 -1.64
N GLY A 301 42.24 49.38 -0.84
CA GLY A 301 43.09 49.70 0.33
C GLY A 301 42.43 49.62 1.71
N GLY A 302 42.92 48.69 2.53
CA GLY A 302 42.53 48.49 3.94
C GLY A 302 42.98 47.13 4.43
#